data_AF-A0A1Q3WJX6-F1
#
_entry.id   AF-A0A1Q3WJX6-F1
#
_cell.length_a   1.000
_cell.length_b   1.000
_cell.length_c   1.000
_cell.angle_alpha   90.00
_cell.angle_beta   90.00
_cell.angle_gamma   90.00
#
_symmetry.space_group_name_H-M   'P 1'
#
loop_
_entity.id
_entity.type
_entity.pdbx_description
1 polymer ?
#
loop_
_entity_poly.entity_id
_entity_poly.type
_entity_poly.pdbx_seq_one_letter_code
_entity_poly.pdbx_strand_id
1 'polypeptide(L)'
;MKKIFYLLSMLLSYPLVAQNNYIVNTPNSITPGQNNTFVGPGASNRTDFSGNNNTILGTEAGASTFEGNNNIFMGYRAAANNRYGDYNIFIGNNSGLQNWGGYNNIFLGHQAGENNLFSAYNVSIGRQAGYSNQYGNSNINIGIQSGFSNKTGRYNIMIGDSAGFSNTVFGNVFIGSKSGYSNSSGTDNAFVGYQAGYSNTTGKWNSFFGNEAGVYNTTGYSNAFVGYQAGNHNTTGANNAFMGAMAGFTTTTGSFNTFTGYVAGTSNTTGSANAFFGGSAGSSNTTGQQNTFVGTSSGINSTTASANTFIGYQAGYNSTGASNTFLGYRTGYNITTGSNNIIIGPNSGTAITDGNDNVLMGYNSQADDGLQNAIAIGANSRVAASNALILGNQVNVGIGTSAPVNRLEVVSQSPNTSGLTLTNLTASSPTTRTTDQFLTVSETGEVIKARYQLRINNPSEWSDNVFSPSYQLRSLSSVAAYIDQYKHLPGIPSAEQIAKEGIDLVKMNATLLEKVEELTLYSIQQDKTIQAQQQELQIVKQEQAELKRLLNQLLKQK
;
A
#
# COMPACT_ATOMS: atom_id res chain seq x y z
N MET A 1 -102.85 12.64 22.14
CA MET A 1 -101.40 12.98 22.07
C MET A 1 -100.97 14.06 23.08
N LYS A 2 -101.30 13.94 24.37
CA LYS A 2 -100.77 14.82 25.44
C LYS A 2 -100.26 14.07 26.69
N LYS A 3 -100.33 12.72 26.69
CA LYS A 3 -99.89 11.87 27.82
C LYS A 3 -98.59 11.08 27.57
N ILE A 4 -98.01 11.13 26.36
CA ILE A 4 -96.71 10.49 26.05
C ILE A 4 -95.52 11.45 26.25
N PHE A 5 -95.76 12.77 26.27
CA PHE A 5 -94.68 13.75 26.44
C PHE A 5 -94.20 13.91 27.89
N TYR A 6 -95.04 13.61 28.88
CA TYR A 6 -94.63 13.73 30.29
C TYR A 6 -93.73 12.57 30.76
N LEU A 7 -93.85 11.38 30.16
CA LEU A 7 -93.03 10.21 30.52
C LEU A 7 -91.61 10.27 29.94
N LEU A 8 -91.39 11.00 28.84
CA LEU A 8 -90.07 11.17 28.23
C LEU A 8 -89.20 12.25 28.92
N SER A 9 -89.82 13.16 29.69
CA SER A 9 -89.11 14.26 30.36
C SER A 9 -88.45 13.86 31.70
N MET A 10 -88.78 12.69 32.26
CA MET A 10 -88.16 12.17 33.48
C MET A 10 -86.98 11.20 33.23
N LEU A 11 -86.69 10.86 31.97
CA LEU A 11 -85.58 9.98 31.57
C LEU A 11 -84.38 10.72 30.95
N LEU A 12 -84.43 12.06 30.89
CA LEU A 12 -83.37 12.92 30.35
C LEU A 12 -82.89 13.96 31.36
N SER A 13 -82.95 13.65 32.66
CA SER A 13 -82.12 14.35 33.63
C SER A 13 -80.69 13.84 33.48
N TYR A 14 -79.93 14.40 32.53
CA TYR A 14 -78.48 14.46 32.72
C TYR A 14 -78.28 15.27 34.00
N PRO A 15 -77.69 14.72 35.07
CA PRO A 15 -77.17 15.59 36.10
C PRO A 15 -76.18 16.51 35.39
N LEU A 16 -76.42 17.82 35.41
CA LEU A 16 -75.33 18.78 35.28
C LEU A 16 -74.41 18.47 36.45
N VAL A 17 -73.44 17.58 36.22
CA VAL A 17 -72.37 17.32 37.18
C VAL A 17 -71.58 18.62 37.21
N ALA A 18 -71.76 19.39 38.29
CA ALA A 18 -70.88 20.49 38.62
C ALA A 18 -69.43 20.02 38.47
N GLN A 19 -68.52 20.88 37.99
CA GLN A 19 -67.10 20.54 37.96
C GLN A 19 -66.68 20.09 39.36
N ASN A 20 -66.48 18.78 39.55
CA ASN A 20 -66.08 18.14 40.81
C ASN A 20 -64.60 18.43 41.11
N ASN A 21 -64.23 19.71 41.10
CA ASN A 21 -62.90 20.15 41.47
C ASN A 21 -62.81 20.14 43.00
N TYR A 22 -62.36 19.01 43.53
CA TYR A 22 -62.13 18.80 44.95
C TYR A 22 -60.66 19.08 45.25
N ILE A 23 -60.38 19.98 46.20
CA ILE A 23 -59.03 20.18 46.76
C ILE A 23 -59.00 19.50 48.12
N VAL A 24 -58.09 18.54 48.29
CA VAL A 24 -57.92 17.82 49.55
C VAL A 24 -56.46 17.89 49.96
N ASN A 25 -56.25 18.22 51.22
CA ASN A 25 -54.93 18.21 51.84
C ASN A 25 -54.67 16.90 52.62
N THR A 26 -55.68 16.00 52.67
CA THR A 26 -55.61 14.67 53.30
C THR A 26 -56.33 13.65 52.40
N PRO A 27 -55.72 12.53 51.99
CA PRO A 27 -56.39 11.49 51.21
C PRO A 27 -57.57 10.90 51.99
N ASN A 28 -58.46 10.16 51.30
CA ASN A 28 -59.54 9.37 51.92
C ASN A 28 -59.01 8.15 52.73
N SER A 29 -57.87 8.30 53.41
CA SER A 29 -57.12 7.21 54.04
C SER A 29 -57.35 7.15 55.55
N ILE A 30 -57.36 5.93 56.10
CA ILE A 30 -57.40 5.69 57.55
C ILE A 30 -56.05 6.01 58.24
N THR A 31 -54.95 6.08 57.48
CA THR A 31 -53.61 6.47 57.93
C THR A 31 -52.97 7.41 56.89
N PRO A 32 -53.49 8.64 56.74
CA PRO A 32 -53.07 9.55 55.68
C PRO A 32 -51.65 10.07 55.92
N GLY A 33 -50.82 10.07 54.87
CA GLY A 33 -49.51 10.73 54.92
C GLY A 33 -49.61 12.26 54.91
N GLN A 34 -48.49 12.93 55.19
CA GLN A 34 -48.42 14.37 55.45
C GLN A 34 -48.04 15.20 54.21
N ASN A 35 -48.43 16.48 54.20
CA ASN A 35 -48.05 17.50 53.19
C ASN A 35 -48.41 17.15 51.74
N ASN A 36 -49.55 16.51 51.50
CA ASN A 36 -50.00 16.19 50.15
C ASN A 36 -51.02 17.22 49.64
N THR A 37 -51.00 17.49 48.33
CA THR A 37 -51.99 18.32 47.64
C THR A 37 -52.69 17.48 46.57
N PHE A 38 -54.00 17.26 46.70
CA PHE A 38 -54.81 16.55 45.72
C PHE A 38 -55.86 17.49 45.12
N VAL A 39 -55.92 17.58 43.79
CA VAL A 39 -56.85 18.46 43.09
C VAL A 39 -57.50 17.73 41.92
N GLY A 40 -58.82 17.60 41.94
CA GLY A 40 -59.62 17.09 40.81
C GLY A 40 -60.31 15.74 41.07
N PRO A 41 -61.24 15.33 40.19
CA PRO A 41 -62.07 14.14 40.42
C PRO A 41 -61.25 12.85 40.45
N GLY A 42 -61.31 12.08 41.52
CA GLY A 42 -60.61 10.79 41.62
C GLY A 42 -59.09 10.91 41.79
N ALA A 43 -58.55 12.10 42.03
CA ALA A 43 -57.15 12.30 42.37
C ALA A 43 -56.83 11.58 43.69
N SER A 44 -55.94 10.58 43.66
CA SER A 44 -55.59 9.74 44.82
C SER A 44 -56.80 9.20 45.62
N ASN A 45 -57.78 8.62 44.92
CA ASN A 45 -59.02 8.13 45.54
C ASN A 45 -58.89 6.79 46.30
N ARG A 46 -57.70 6.51 46.86
CA ARG A 46 -57.44 5.28 47.62
C ARG A 46 -57.72 5.49 49.10
N THR A 47 -58.32 4.47 49.73
CA THR A 47 -58.68 4.50 51.14
C THR A 47 -57.53 4.18 52.09
N ASP A 48 -56.33 4.00 51.53
CA ASP A 48 -55.20 3.42 52.23
C ASP A 48 -53.88 4.17 51.90
N PHE A 49 -53.92 5.28 51.15
CA PHE A 49 -52.74 6.09 50.80
C PHE A 49 -51.95 6.57 52.04
N SER A 50 -50.62 6.33 52.05
CA SER A 50 -49.72 6.62 53.17
C SER A 50 -48.50 7.50 52.83
N GLY A 51 -48.35 7.93 51.57
CA GLY A 51 -47.21 8.71 51.07
C GLY A 51 -47.15 10.18 51.55
N ASN A 52 -45.96 10.80 51.55
CA ASN A 52 -45.75 12.18 52.01
C ASN A 52 -45.26 13.14 50.91
N ASN A 53 -45.54 14.43 51.04
CA ASN A 53 -45.04 15.51 50.16
C ASN A 53 -45.41 15.37 48.67
N ASN A 54 -46.58 14.81 48.33
CA ASN A 54 -47.00 14.60 46.94
C ASN A 54 -47.90 15.73 46.42
N THR A 55 -47.74 16.10 45.15
CA THR A 55 -48.64 17.02 44.43
C THR A 55 -49.34 16.28 43.29
N ILE A 56 -50.66 16.10 43.39
CA ILE A 56 -51.46 15.34 42.42
C ILE A 56 -52.62 16.21 41.91
N LEU A 57 -52.63 16.52 40.62
CA LEU A 57 -53.58 17.41 39.96
C LEU A 57 -54.17 16.76 38.70
N GLY A 58 -55.49 16.60 38.64
CA GLY A 58 -56.22 16.14 37.46
C GLY A 58 -57.12 14.93 37.72
N THR A 59 -58.03 14.68 36.77
CA THR A 59 -58.97 13.57 36.87
C THR A 59 -58.25 12.22 36.87
N GLU A 60 -58.51 11.38 37.87
CA GLU A 60 -57.88 10.06 38.08
C GLU A 60 -56.34 10.08 38.17
N ALA A 61 -55.73 11.23 38.43
CA ALA A 61 -54.29 11.31 38.65
C ALA A 61 -53.91 10.55 39.94
N GLY A 62 -52.92 9.66 39.87
CA GLY A 62 -52.49 8.83 40.99
C GLY A 62 -53.58 7.92 41.58
N ALA A 63 -54.61 7.56 40.82
CA ALA A 63 -55.81 6.88 41.32
C ALA A 63 -55.53 5.55 42.04
N SER A 64 -54.47 4.82 41.67
CA SER A 64 -54.08 3.54 42.29
C SER A 64 -52.84 3.63 43.19
N THR A 65 -52.28 4.83 43.39
CA THR A 65 -51.09 5.03 44.22
C THR A 65 -51.42 4.83 45.69
N PHE A 66 -50.65 3.98 46.36
CA PHE A 66 -50.85 3.60 47.76
C PHE A 66 -49.68 4.08 48.64
N GLU A 67 -48.44 3.92 48.16
CA GLU A 67 -47.20 4.35 48.83
C GLU A 67 -46.34 5.19 47.89
N GLY A 68 -45.56 6.16 48.42
CA GLY A 68 -44.64 6.98 47.63
C GLY A 68 -44.52 8.42 48.12
N ASN A 69 -43.30 8.96 48.12
CA ASN A 69 -42.98 10.29 48.65
C ASN A 69 -42.44 11.23 47.56
N ASN A 70 -42.71 12.53 47.71
CA ASN A 70 -42.15 13.60 46.89
C ASN A 70 -42.48 13.47 45.38
N ASN A 71 -43.67 12.98 45.02
CA ASN A 71 -44.09 12.86 43.63
C ASN A 71 -44.91 14.05 43.13
N ILE A 72 -44.83 14.35 41.83
CA ILE A 72 -45.64 15.34 41.13
C ILE A 72 -46.39 14.64 39.99
N PHE A 73 -47.71 14.48 40.12
CA PHE A 73 -48.56 13.89 39.09
C PHE A 73 -49.57 14.92 38.58
N MET A 74 -49.56 15.23 37.28
CA MET A 74 -50.41 16.27 36.70
C MET A 74 -51.02 15.84 35.37
N GLY A 75 -52.34 15.88 35.25
CA GLY A 75 -53.08 15.58 34.01
C GLY A 75 -54.07 14.42 34.13
N TYR A 76 -54.85 14.19 33.08
CA TYR A 76 -55.82 13.10 33.03
C TYR A 76 -55.12 11.74 33.13
N ARG A 77 -55.44 10.98 34.18
CA ARG A 77 -54.88 9.65 34.49
C ARG A 77 -53.35 9.58 34.54
N ALA A 78 -52.68 10.70 34.85
CA ALA A 78 -51.25 10.68 35.12
C ALA A 78 -50.98 9.76 36.32
N ALA A 79 -50.04 8.82 36.20
CA ALA A 79 -49.71 7.83 37.23
C ALA A 79 -50.90 6.95 37.70
N ALA A 80 -52.00 6.81 36.94
CA ALA A 80 -53.23 6.24 37.51
C ALA A 80 -53.09 4.79 38.02
N ASN A 81 -52.16 3.99 37.50
CA ASN A 81 -51.83 2.65 38.02
C ASN A 81 -50.44 2.56 38.68
N ASN A 82 -49.89 3.68 39.15
CA ASN A 82 -48.63 3.64 39.89
C ASN A 82 -48.85 3.13 41.31
N ARG A 83 -48.19 2.03 41.73
CA ARG A 83 -48.44 1.40 43.05
C ARG A 83 -47.50 1.89 44.15
N TYR A 84 -46.21 2.03 43.85
CA TYR A 84 -45.15 2.53 44.74
C TYR A 84 -44.13 3.38 43.96
N GLY A 85 -43.47 4.33 44.62
CA GLY A 85 -42.39 5.09 44.00
C GLY A 85 -42.16 6.48 44.60
N ASP A 86 -40.90 6.90 44.63
CA ASP A 86 -40.49 8.20 45.20
C ASP A 86 -39.86 9.12 44.14
N TYR A 87 -40.00 10.43 44.32
CA TYR A 87 -39.34 11.46 43.49
C TYR A 87 -39.67 11.39 41.99
N ASN A 88 -40.90 11.01 41.63
CA ASN A 88 -41.33 10.97 40.23
C ASN A 88 -42.08 12.24 39.81
N ILE A 89 -41.87 12.70 38.59
CA ILE A 89 -42.57 13.85 37.98
C ILE A 89 -43.29 13.35 36.72
N PHE A 90 -44.60 13.14 36.77
CA PHE A 90 -45.42 12.71 35.62
C PHE A 90 -46.44 13.78 35.26
N ILE A 91 -46.28 14.39 34.08
CA ILE A 91 -47.09 15.51 33.62
C ILE A 91 -47.61 15.23 32.22
N GLY A 92 -48.93 15.11 32.05
CA GLY A 92 -49.57 14.87 30.76
C GLY A 92 -50.66 13.80 30.83
N ASN A 93 -51.48 13.75 29.78
CA ASN A 93 -52.54 12.75 29.65
C ASN A 93 -51.93 11.33 29.59
N ASN A 94 -52.30 10.44 30.51
CA ASN A 94 -51.78 9.08 30.64
C ASN A 94 -50.25 9.00 30.86
N SER A 95 -49.59 10.08 31.28
CA SER A 95 -48.15 10.03 31.60
C SER A 95 -47.91 9.06 32.76
N GLY A 96 -47.08 8.04 32.58
CA GLY A 96 -46.84 7.02 33.60
C GLY A 96 -48.05 6.12 33.95
N LEU A 97 -49.07 6.01 33.07
CA LEU A 97 -50.36 5.35 33.36
C LEU A 97 -50.26 3.92 33.91
N GLN A 98 -49.20 3.17 33.57
CA GLN A 98 -48.97 1.79 34.04
C GLN A 98 -47.59 1.60 34.66
N ASN A 99 -47.16 2.54 35.51
CA ASN A 99 -45.87 2.45 36.16
C ASN A 99 -45.96 1.64 37.47
N TRP A 100 -45.75 0.32 37.48
CA TRP A 100 -45.96 -0.49 38.69
C TRP A 100 -45.11 -0.04 39.90
N GLY A 101 -43.95 0.54 39.63
CA GLY A 101 -42.95 0.91 40.62
C GLY A 101 -41.82 1.72 40.00
N GLY A 102 -41.24 2.67 40.72
CA GLY A 102 -40.07 3.39 40.21
C GLY A 102 -39.71 4.64 41.00
N TYR A 103 -38.46 5.09 40.88
CA TYR A 103 -38.00 6.29 41.57
C TYR A 103 -37.16 7.19 40.66
N ASN A 104 -37.20 8.50 40.91
CA ASN A 104 -36.46 9.52 40.15
C ASN A 104 -36.77 9.52 38.64
N ASN A 105 -38.02 9.32 38.24
CA ASN A 105 -38.41 9.39 36.82
C ASN A 105 -39.07 10.73 36.48
N ILE A 106 -38.79 11.26 35.29
CA ILE A 106 -39.42 12.48 34.75
C ILE A 106 -40.14 12.14 33.46
N PHE A 107 -41.46 12.08 33.46
CA PHE A 107 -42.30 11.86 32.28
C PHE A 107 -43.15 13.09 31.97
N LEU A 108 -43.01 13.63 30.76
CA LEU A 108 -43.71 14.82 30.31
C LEU A 108 -44.30 14.60 28.92
N GLY A 109 -45.63 14.57 28.79
CA GLY A 109 -46.34 14.44 27.52
C GLY A 109 -47.44 13.38 27.53
N HIS A 110 -48.20 13.31 26.44
CA HIS A 110 -49.23 12.28 26.29
C HIS A 110 -48.61 10.89 26.19
N GLN A 111 -48.97 9.99 27.10
CA GLN A 111 -48.43 8.61 27.19
C GLN A 111 -46.90 8.54 27.35
N ALA A 112 -46.26 9.60 27.85
CA ALA A 112 -44.85 9.57 28.17
C ALA A 112 -44.60 8.56 29.30
N GLY A 113 -43.67 7.64 29.09
CA GLY A 113 -43.34 6.60 30.07
C GLY A 113 -44.51 5.70 30.46
N GLU A 114 -45.46 5.45 29.55
CA GLU A 114 -46.48 4.42 29.76
C GLU A 114 -45.83 3.03 29.91
N ASN A 115 -46.49 2.06 30.55
CA ASN A 115 -46.02 0.67 30.70
C ASN A 115 -44.62 0.45 31.32
N ASN A 116 -44.21 1.32 32.25
CA ASN A 116 -42.90 1.25 32.92
C ASN A 116 -42.94 0.38 34.18
N LEU A 117 -42.67 -0.91 34.06
CA LEU A 117 -42.60 -1.85 35.18
C LEU A 117 -41.26 -1.68 35.92
N PHE A 118 -41.23 -1.17 37.16
CA PHE A 118 -40.03 -1.08 38.00
C PHE A 118 -38.84 -0.28 37.40
N SER A 119 -39.11 0.90 36.83
CA SER A 119 -38.09 1.73 36.15
C SER A 119 -37.53 2.83 37.06
N ALA A 120 -36.24 3.19 36.94
CA ALA A 120 -35.65 4.27 37.74
C ALA A 120 -34.70 5.18 36.94
N TYR A 121 -34.61 6.45 37.33
CA TYR A 121 -33.74 7.46 36.71
C TYR A 121 -34.00 7.70 35.22
N ASN A 122 -35.24 7.54 34.75
CA ASN A 122 -35.58 7.75 33.35
C ASN A 122 -36.16 9.15 33.11
N VAL A 123 -35.77 9.77 32.00
CA VAL A 123 -36.36 11.01 31.48
C VAL A 123 -37.07 10.69 30.18
N SER A 124 -38.38 10.90 30.10
CA SER A 124 -39.18 10.72 28.88
C SER A 124 -40.01 11.97 28.60
N ILE A 125 -39.69 12.71 27.54
CA ILE A 125 -40.34 13.98 27.19
C ILE A 125 -40.85 13.91 25.75
N GLY A 126 -42.17 14.02 25.56
CA GLY A 126 -42.81 13.96 24.26
C GLY A 126 -43.95 12.95 24.21
N ARG A 127 -44.73 12.99 23.12
CA ARG A 127 -45.83 12.02 22.91
C ARG A 127 -45.26 10.61 22.76
N GLN A 128 -45.67 9.69 23.63
CA GLN A 128 -45.21 8.29 23.62
C GLN A 128 -43.68 8.11 23.74
N ALA A 129 -42.98 9.09 24.32
CA ALA A 129 -41.56 8.93 24.63
C ALA A 129 -41.40 7.84 25.71
N GLY A 130 -40.54 6.84 25.46
CA GLY A 130 -40.31 5.74 26.40
C GLY A 130 -41.56 4.91 26.74
N TYR A 131 -42.48 4.71 25.79
CA TYR A 131 -43.80 4.08 25.97
C TYR A 131 -43.80 2.63 26.51
N SER A 132 -42.69 1.91 26.47
CA SER A 132 -42.61 0.55 27.01
C SER A 132 -41.28 0.26 27.71
N ASN A 133 -40.90 1.05 28.72
CA ASN A 133 -39.66 0.87 29.48
C ASN A 133 -39.81 -0.09 30.68
N GLN A 134 -39.94 -1.37 30.39
CA GLN A 134 -40.09 -2.48 31.34
C GLN A 134 -38.73 -2.84 31.99
N TYR A 135 -38.45 -2.36 33.21
CA TYR A 135 -37.19 -2.52 33.95
C TYR A 135 -36.01 -1.66 33.47
N GLY A 136 -36.26 -0.66 32.61
CA GLY A 136 -35.20 0.22 32.15
C GLY A 136 -34.72 1.23 33.20
N ASN A 137 -33.44 1.55 33.13
CA ASN A 137 -32.76 2.40 34.09
C ASN A 137 -31.87 3.43 33.39
N SER A 138 -31.87 4.67 33.88
CA SER A 138 -30.96 5.73 33.39
C SER A 138 -31.08 6.00 31.89
N ASN A 139 -32.30 6.03 31.34
CA ASN A 139 -32.54 6.36 29.93
C ASN A 139 -33.04 7.80 29.76
N ILE A 140 -32.61 8.47 28.69
CA ILE A 140 -33.10 9.78 28.26
C ILE A 140 -33.83 9.59 26.93
N ASN A 141 -35.13 9.85 26.87
CA ASN A 141 -35.98 9.77 25.69
C ASN A 141 -36.65 11.13 25.47
N ILE A 142 -36.26 11.88 24.44
CA ILE A 142 -36.82 13.20 24.17
C ILE A 142 -37.27 13.28 22.71
N GLY A 143 -38.56 13.40 22.47
CA GLY A 143 -39.14 13.43 21.13
C GLY A 143 -40.43 12.62 21.04
N ILE A 144 -41.12 12.74 19.91
CA ILE A 144 -42.28 11.89 19.62
C ILE A 144 -41.78 10.46 19.41
N GLN A 145 -42.31 9.50 20.15
CA GLN A 145 -41.98 8.07 20.03
C GLN A 145 -40.47 7.73 20.16
N SER A 146 -39.67 8.62 20.76
CA SER A 146 -38.27 8.31 21.10
C SER A 146 -38.23 7.17 22.11
N GLY A 147 -37.45 6.13 21.84
CA GLY A 147 -37.35 4.95 22.71
C GLY A 147 -38.66 4.22 22.94
N PHE A 148 -39.57 4.24 21.95
CA PHE A 148 -40.92 3.68 22.07
C PHE A 148 -40.93 2.23 22.58
N SER A 149 -40.07 1.36 22.02
CA SER A 149 -40.03 -0.08 22.32
C SER A 149 -38.99 -0.46 23.38
N ASN A 150 -38.47 0.48 24.17
CA ASN A 150 -37.31 0.28 25.06
C ASN A 150 -37.58 -0.62 26.26
N LYS A 151 -37.90 -1.90 26.04
CA LYS A 151 -38.31 -2.84 27.10
C LYS A 151 -37.28 -2.86 28.23
N THR A 152 -36.11 -3.42 28.02
CA THR A 152 -35.13 -3.67 29.09
C THR A 152 -33.91 -2.75 29.06
N GLY A 153 -33.91 -1.73 28.20
CA GLY A 153 -32.70 -0.95 27.93
C GLY A 153 -32.26 -0.08 29.09
N ARG A 154 -30.94 0.08 29.21
CA ARG A 154 -30.31 0.90 30.26
C ARG A 154 -29.28 1.83 29.62
N TYR A 155 -29.05 2.99 30.23
CA TYR A 155 -28.01 3.93 29.80
C TYR A 155 -28.14 4.37 28.34
N ASN A 156 -29.36 4.50 27.83
CA ASN A 156 -29.60 4.98 26.47
C ASN A 156 -29.92 6.47 26.45
N ILE A 157 -29.48 7.16 25.40
CA ILE A 157 -29.86 8.53 25.07
C ILE A 157 -30.56 8.48 23.71
N MET A 158 -31.82 8.90 23.63
CA MET A 158 -32.65 8.87 22.44
C MET A 158 -33.34 10.22 22.28
N ILE A 159 -32.83 11.06 21.39
CA ILE A 159 -33.30 12.44 21.22
C ILE A 159 -33.68 12.66 19.75
N GLY A 160 -34.95 12.94 19.49
CA GLY A 160 -35.50 13.15 18.16
C GLY A 160 -36.77 12.34 17.92
N ASP A 161 -37.54 12.74 16.91
CA ASP A 161 -38.72 11.98 16.46
C ASP A 161 -38.32 10.54 16.09
N SER A 162 -38.92 9.57 16.78
CA SER A 162 -38.69 8.14 16.59
C SER A 162 -37.23 7.68 16.71
N ALA A 163 -36.37 8.43 17.42
CA ALA A 163 -35.01 8.00 17.73
C ALA A 163 -35.05 6.72 18.58
N GLY A 164 -34.34 5.66 18.16
CA GLY A 164 -34.34 4.38 18.85
C GLY A 164 -35.70 3.70 18.99
N PHE A 165 -36.63 3.92 18.04
CA PHE A 165 -38.02 3.43 18.12
C PHE A 165 -38.12 1.94 18.48
N SER A 166 -37.30 1.08 17.87
CA SER A 166 -37.27 -0.36 18.12
C SER A 166 -36.23 -0.81 19.16
N ASN A 167 -35.43 0.12 19.72
CA ASN A 167 -34.34 -0.23 20.63
C ASN A 167 -34.87 -0.95 21.86
N THR A 168 -34.33 -2.12 22.19
CA THR A 168 -34.71 -2.86 23.41
C THR A 168 -33.54 -3.09 24.38
N VAL A 169 -32.33 -2.67 24.01
CA VAL A 169 -31.06 -2.99 24.67
C VAL A 169 -30.36 -1.76 25.26
N PHE A 170 -29.18 -1.95 25.84
CA PHE A 170 -28.46 -0.92 26.61
C PHE A 170 -27.36 -0.21 25.82
N GLY A 171 -26.93 0.95 26.33
CA GLY A 171 -25.67 1.61 25.96
C GLY A 171 -25.67 2.38 24.65
N ASN A 172 -26.84 2.75 24.10
CA ASN A 172 -26.92 3.44 22.82
C ASN A 172 -27.18 4.95 22.95
N VAL A 173 -26.52 5.75 22.12
CA VAL A 173 -26.75 7.19 21.98
C VAL A 173 -27.28 7.46 20.58
N PHE A 174 -28.56 7.78 20.45
CA PHE A 174 -29.25 8.09 19.20
C PHE A 174 -29.81 9.52 19.25
N ILE A 175 -29.24 10.42 18.45
CA ILE A 175 -29.60 11.84 18.43
C ILE A 175 -29.90 12.27 17.00
N GLY A 176 -31.15 12.61 16.71
CA GLY A 176 -31.66 12.94 15.38
C GLY A 176 -32.94 12.17 15.07
N SER A 177 -33.79 12.75 14.23
CA SER A 177 -35.02 12.06 13.81
C SER A 177 -34.67 10.73 13.14
N LYS A 178 -35.30 9.65 13.63
CA LYS A 178 -35.13 8.27 13.19
C LYS A 178 -33.70 7.73 13.27
N SER A 179 -32.85 8.34 14.11
CA SER A 179 -31.54 7.78 14.41
C SER A 179 -31.70 6.45 15.15
N GLY A 180 -31.01 5.39 14.69
CA GLY A 180 -31.11 4.05 15.27
C GLY A 180 -32.52 3.45 15.28
N TYR A 181 -33.39 3.86 14.35
CA TYR A 181 -34.83 3.52 14.36
C TYR A 181 -35.11 2.03 14.50
N SER A 182 -34.44 1.18 13.71
CA SER A 182 -34.65 -0.28 13.67
C SER A 182 -33.79 -1.08 14.65
N ASN A 183 -33.00 -0.43 15.52
CA ASN A 183 -32.08 -1.14 16.41
C ASN A 183 -32.87 -2.08 17.31
N SER A 184 -32.65 -3.40 17.24
CA SER A 184 -33.40 -4.35 18.04
C SER A 184 -32.55 -4.94 19.15
N SER A 185 -31.29 -5.30 18.84
CA SER A 185 -30.36 -5.89 19.81
C SER A 185 -28.91 -5.35 19.75
N GLY A 186 -28.62 -4.35 18.91
CA GLY A 186 -27.30 -3.72 18.84
C GLY A 186 -26.98 -2.86 20.06
N THR A 187 -25.82 -3.09 20.71
CA THR A 187 -25.38 -2.33 21.89
C THR A 187 -24.22 -1.40 21.57
N ASP A 188 -24.01 -0.42 22.45
CA ASP A 188 -22.82 0.44 22.45
C ASP A 188 -22.63 1.22 21.14
N ASN A 189 -23.74 1.67 20.54
CA ASN A 189 -23.72 2.47 19.32
C ASN A 189 -23.94 3.96 19.63
N ALA A 190 -23.23 4.84 18.92
CA ALA A 190 -23.41 6.28 18.96
C ALA A 190 -23.80 6.81 17.58
N PHE A 191 -25.08 7.10 17.36
CA PHE A 191 -25.62 7.64 16.12
C PHE A 191 -26.12 9.07 16.33
N VAL A 192 -25.58 10.02 15.57
CA VAL A 192 -25.91 11.44 15.66
C VAL A 192 -26.13 12.00 14.26
N GLY A 193 -27.37 12.35 13.94
CA GLY A 193 -27.80 12.86 12.65
C GLY A 193 -29.18 12.34 12.25
N TYR A 194 -29.84 13.04 11.33
CA TYR A 194 -31.07 12.54 10.71
C TYR A 194 -30.80 11.17 10.06
N GLN A 195 -31.57 10.16 10.45
CA GLN A 195 -31.47 8.78 9.98
C GLN A 195 -30.10 8.10 10.14
N ALA A 196 -29.20 8.62 10.98
CA ALA A 196 -27.94 7.95 11.27
C ALA A 196 -28.21 6.54 11.85
N GLY A 197 -27.66 5.50 11.21
CA GLY A 197 -27.87 4.10 11.60
C GLY A 197 -29.32 3.60 11.54
N TYR A 198 -30.17 4.20 10.69
CA TYR A 198 -31.61 3.91 10.62
C TYR A 198 -31.95 2.41 10.62
N SER A 199 -31.28 1.62 9.78
CA SER A 199 -31.56 0.19 9.58
C SER A 199 -30.76 -0.75 10.49
N ASN A 200 -29.99 -0.22 11.45
CA ASN A 200 -29.19 -1.06 12.35
C ASN A 200 -30.14 -1.99 13.08
N THR A 201 -29.91 -3.30 13.07
CA THR A 201 -30.73 -4.27 13.80
C THR A 201 -29.92 -4.85 14.95
N THR A 202 -28.78 -5.44 14.65
CA THR A 202 -27.93 -6.14 15.63
C THR A 202 -26.48 -5.63 15.69
N GLY A 203 -26.11 -4.69 14.80
CA GLY A 203 -24.76 -4.10 14.76
C GLY A 203 -24.40 -3.41 16.07
N LYS A 204 -23.14 -3.54 16.49
CA LYS A 204 -22.61 -3.05 17.78
C LYS A 204 -21.33 -2.26 17.61
N TRP A 205 -20.98 -1.44 18.60
CA TRP A 205 -19.76 -0.64 18.62
C TRP A 205 -19.61 0.30 17.41
N ASN A 206 -20.73 0.76 16.86
CA ASN A 206 -20.72 1.68 15.72
C ASN A 206 -20.84 3.14 16.17
N SER A 207 -20.13 4.02 15.49
CA SER A 207 -20.08 5.47 15.74
C SER A 207 -20.42 6.22 14.45
N PHE A 208 -21.66 6.64 14.28
CA PHE A 208 -22.15 7.32 13.07
C PHE A 208 -22.53 8.78 13.35
N PHE A 209 -21.77 9.72 12.80
CA PHE A 209 -21.95 11.15 13.01
C PHE A 209 -22.14 11.86 11.66
N GLY A 210 -23.38 12.19 11.33
CA GLY A 210 -23.74 12.84 10.07
C GLY A 210 -25.17 12.52 9.64
N ASN A 211 -25.76 13.42 8.84
CA ASN A 211 -27.01 13.11 8.16
C ASN A 211 -26.81 11.88 7.27
N GLU A 212 -27.66 10.88 7.47
CA GLU A 212 -27.67 9.62 6.73
C GLU A 212 -26.36 8.81 6.77
N ALA A 213 -25.53 8.99 7.81
CA ALA A 213 -24.35 8.15 8.05
C ALA A 213 -24.77 6.72 8.43
N GLY A 214 -24.27 5.71 7.70
CA GLY A 214 -24.54 4.29 7.98
C GLY A 214 -26.02 3.86 7.92
N VAL A 215 -26.87 4.56 7.14
CA VAL A 215 -28.34 4.33 7.09
C VAL A 215 -28.71 2.87 6.89
N TYR A 216 -28.02 2.15 6.01
CA TYR A 216 -28.32 0.77 5.67
C TYR A 216 -27.50 -0.26 6.44
N ASN A 217 -26.75 0.14 7.49
CA ASN A 217 -26.06 -0.79 8.37
C ASN A 217 -27.08 -1.69 9.02
N THR A 218 -27.01 -3.00 8.82
CA THR A 218 -27.93 -3.97 9.44
C THR A 218 -27.24 -4.69 10.58
N THR A 219 -26.13 -5.37 10.30
CA THR A 219 -25.38 -6.18 11.26
C THR A 219 -23.89 -5.81 11.38
N GLY A 220 -23.41 -4.87 10.56
CA GLY A 220 -22.03 -4.38 10.62
C GLY A 220 -21.66 -3.86 12.01
N TYR A 221 -20.42 -4.09 12.43
CA TYR A 221 -19.93 -3.76 13.77
C TYR A 221 -18.57 -3.05 13.73
N SER A 222 -18.26 -2.32 14.80
CA SER A 222 -16.99 -1.59 14.96
C SER A 222 -16.70 -0.60 13.82
N ASN A 223 -17.75 0.04 13.28
CA ASN A 223 -17.59 1.03 12.22
C ASN A 223 -17.64 2.47 12.78
N ALA A 224 -16.78 3.35 12.27
CA ALA A 224 -16.77 4.78 12.59
C ALA A 224 -17.02 5.61 11.32
N PHE A 225 -18.22 6.16 11.17
CA PHE A 225 -18.61 6.96 10.01
C PHE A 225 -18.88 8.40 10.42
N VAL A 226 -18.18 9.36 9.81
CA VAL A 226 -18.28 10.78 10.14
C VAL A 226 -18.42 11.58 8.85
N GLY A 227 -19.56 12.23 8.64
CA GLY A 227 -19.86 13.04 7.46
C GLY A 227 -21.23 12.74 6.85
N TYR A 228 -21.71 13.64 6.01
CA TYR A 228 -22.93 13.44 5.22
C TYR A 228 -22.83 12.17 4.38
N GLN A 229 -23.75 11.23 4.59
CA GLN A 229 -23.83 9.94 3.88
C GLN A 229 -22.54 9.08 3.92
N ALA A 230 -21.68 9.26 4.92
CA ALA A 230 -20.53 8.38 5.11
C ALA A 230 -21.00 6.93 5.39
N GLY A 231 -20.47 5.97 4.62
CA GLY A 231 -20.82 4.55 4.75
C GLY A 231 -22.30 4.23 4.55
N ASN A 232 -23.05 5.04 3.80
CA ASN A 232 -24.52 4.96 3.71
C ASN A 232 -25.05 3.55 3.38
N HIS A 233 -24.45 2.85 2.41
CA HIS A 233 -24.85 1.51 1.97
C HIS A 233 -24.13 0.35 2.70
N ASN A 234 -23.38 0.61 3.78
CA ASN A 234 -22.76 -0.47 4.55
C ASN A 234 -23.85 -1.36 5.10
N THR A 235 -23.93 -2.62 4.71
CA THR A 235 -24.96 -3.54 5.19
C THR A 235 -24.40 -4.43 6.28
N THR A 236 -23.28 -5.10 6.02
CA THR A 236 -22.65 -6.06 6.95
C THR A 236 -21.14 -5.83 7.14
N GLY A 237 -20.53 -4.88 6.41
CA GLY A 237 -19.11 -4.56 6.55
C GLY A 237 -18.75 -4.13 7.98
N ALA A 238 -17.56 -4.53 8.43
CA ALA A 238 -17.10 -4.31 9.79
C ALA A 238 -15.69 -3.69 9.83
N ASN A 239 -15.38 -3.06 10.95
CA ASN A 239 -14.08 -2.44 11.21
C ASN A 239 -13.69 -1.38 10.16
N ASN A 240 -14.67 -0.61 9.67
CA ASN A 240 -14.43 0.47 8.72
C ASN A 240 -14.39 1.84 9.41
N ALA A 241 -13.48 2.71 8.97
CA ALA A 241 -13.39 4.09 9.43
C ALA A 241 -13.53 5.05 8.23
N PHE A 242 -14.69 5.69 8.10
CA PHE A 242 -15.01 6.60 6.99
C PHE A 242 -15.20 8.03 7.51
N MET A 243 -14.39 8.96 7.03
CA MET A 243 -14.43 10.36 7.44
C MET A 243 -14.45 11.28 6.22
N GLY A 244 -15.54 12.02 6.04
CA GLY A 244 -15.77 12.90 4.90
C GLY A 244 -17.14 12.65 4.26
N ALA A 245 -17.67 13.66 3.57
CA ALA A 245 -18.95 13.49 2.87
C ALA A 245 -18.81 12.41 1.78
N MET A 246 -19.75 11.45 1.81
CA MET A 246 -19.83 10.30 0.89
C MET A 246 -18.59 9.39 0.90
N ALA A 247 -17.75 9.44 1.93
CA ALA A 247 -16.66 8.48 2.10
C ALA A 247 -17.25 7.05 2.26
N GLY A 248 -16.81 6.11 1.42
CA GLY A 248 -17.31 4.73 1.42
C GLY A 248 -18.81 4.57 1.12
N PHE A 249 -19.43 5.52 0.41
CA PHE A 249 -20.88 5.58 0.21
C PHE A 249 -21.53 4.26 -0.22
N THR A 250 -20.94 3.53 -1.17
CA THR A 250 -21.49 2.26 -1.69
C THR A 250 -20.89 1.00 -1.03
N THR A 251 -20.04 1.12 0.00
CA THR A 251 -19.42 -0.07 0.62
C THR A 251 -20.52 -0.90 1.24
N THR A 252 -20.74 -2.14 0.77
CA THR A 252 -21.81 -3.00 1.26
C THR A 252 -21.29 -4.01 2.28
N THR A 253 -20.27 -4.79 1.91
CA THR A 253 -19.71 -5.87 2.75
C THR A 253 -18.20 -5.74 2.99
N GLY A 254 -17.54 -4.79 2.32
CA GLY A 254 -16.11 -4.52 2.50
C GLY A 254 -15.77 -4.22 3.97
N SER A 255 -14.67 -4.79 4.45
CA SER A 255 -14.24 -4.67 5.85
C SER A 255 -12.79 -4.18 5.96
N PHE A 256 -12.42 -3.66 7.14
CA PHE A 256 -11.07 -3.15 7.42
C PHE A 256 -10.64 -1.99 6.50
N ASN A 257 -11.58 -1.17 6.04
CA ASN A 257 -11.27 -0.03 5.19
C ASN A 257 -11.16 1.26 6.01
N THR A 258 -10.18 2.10 5.69
CA THR A 258 -10.04 3.45 6.25
C THR A 258 -10.10 4.47 5.11
N PHE A 259 -11.18 5.24 5.00
CA PHE A 259 -11.37 6.25 3.96
C PHE A 259 -11.52 7.64 4.58
N THR A 260 -10.63 8.56 4.24
CA THR A 260 -10.66 9.94 4.74
C THR A 260 -10.59 10.91 3.57
N GLY A 261 -11.63 11.73 3.38
CA GLY A 261 -11.75 12.71 2.31
C GLY A 261 -13.12 12.72 1.65
N TYR A 262 -13.45 13.81 0.96
CA TYR A 262 -14.65 13.89 0.14
C TYR A 262 -14.63 12.77 -0.92
N VAL A 263 -15.68 11.95 -0.97
CA VAL A 263 -15.87 10.82 -1.90
C VAL A 263 -14.72 9.80 -1.96
N ALA A 264 -13.87 9.72 -0.92
CA ALA A 264 -12.83 8.70 -0.82
C ALA A 264 -13.46 7.30 -0.79
N GLY A 265 -13.02 6.40 -1.69
CA GLY A 265 -13.57 5.05 -1.81
C GLY A 265 -15.07 4.98 -2.09
N THR A 266 -15.68 6.03 -2.68
CA THR A 266 -17.15 6.14 -2.79
C THR A 266 -17.82 4.98 -3.53
N SER A 267 -17.14 4.35 -4.50
CA SER A 267 -17.67 3.22 -5.28
C SER A 267 -17.24 1.85 -4.76
N ASN A 268 -16.53 1.78 -3.62
CA ASN A 268 -16.11 0.50 -3.05
C ASN A 268 -17.35 -0.29 -2.68
N THR A 269 -17.47 -1.54 -3.11
CA THR A 269 -18.61 -2.41 -2.81
C THR A 269 -18.18 -3.49 -1.83
N THR A 270 -17.22 -4.34 -2.23
CA THR A 270 -16.73 -5.49 -1.44
C THR A 270 -15.23 -5.45 -1.15
N GLY A 271 -14.50 -4.47 -1.70
CA GLY A 271 -13.08 -4.28 -1.44
C GLY A 271 -12.79 -4.11 0.05
N SER A 272 -11.73 -4.77 0.51
CA SER A 272 -11.36 -4.87 1.92
C SER A 272 -9.90 -4.51 2.14
N ALA A 273 -9.55 -4.12 3.37
CA ALA A 273 -8.20 -3.74 3.77
C ALA A 273 -7.61 -2.57 2.95
N ASN A 274 -8.45 -1.62 2.52
CA ASN A 274 -8.00 -0.43 1.78
C ASN A 274 -7.83 0.79 2.69
N ALA A 275 -6.81 1.59 2.43
CA ALA A 275 -6.49 2.82 3.17
C ALA A 275 -6.41 4.01 2.20
N PHE A 276 -7.48 4.80 2.10
CA PHE A 276 -7.59 5.93 1.18
C PHE A 276 -7.64 7.26 1.94
N PHE A 277 -6.68 8.15 1.67
CA PHE A 277 -6.56 9.46 2.30
C PHE A 277 -6.44 10.54 1.24
N GLY A 278 -7.44 11.40 1.11
CA GLY A 278 -7.50 12.49 0.12
C GLY A 278 -8.85 12.58 -0.58
N GLY A 279 -9.14 13.75 -1.16
CA GLY A 279 -10.36 13.94 -1.96
C GLY A 279 -10.35 12.99 -3.17
N SER A 280 -11.41 12.20 -3.33
CA SER A 280 -11.55 11.21 -4.42
C SER A 280 -10.44 10.15 -4.50
N ALA A 281 -9.66 9.93 -3.43
CA ALA A 281 -8.70 8.83 -3.39
C ALA A 281 -9.45 7.48 -3.54
N GLY A 282 -9.06 6.67 -4.53
CA GLY A 282 -9.68 5.38 -4.81
C GLY A 282 -11.18 5.43 -5.13
N SER A 283 -11.73 6.55 -5.62
CA SER A 283 -13.19 6.74 -5.72
C SER A 283 -13.90 5.72 -6.61
N SER A 284 -13.21 5.16 -7.62
CA SER A 284 -13.76 4.14 -8.52
C SER A 284 -13.40 2.70 -8.13
N ASN A 285 -12.67 2.49 -7.02
CA ASN A 285 -12.40 1.14 -6.52
C ASN A 285 -13.70 0.44 -6.18
N THR A 286 -13.97 -0.71 -6.78
CA THR A 286 -15.20 -1.50 -6.54
C THR A 286 -14.88 -2.73 -5.69
N THR A 287 -13.91 -3.54 -6.10
CA THR A 287 -13.57 -4.81 -5.44
C THR A 287 -12.09 -4.95 -5.06
N GLY A 288 -11.24 -4.00 -5.48
CA GLY A 288 -9.81 -4.01 -5.17
C GLY A 288 -9.53 -4.02 -3.68
N GLN A 289 -8.46 -4.70 -3.28
CA GLN A 289 -8.11 -4.96 -1.89
C GLN A 289 -6.66 -4.59 -1.57
N GLN A 290 -6.38 -4.36 -0.28
CA GLN A 290 -5.02 -4.13 0.21
C GLN A 290 -4.31 -2.94 -0.47
N ASN A 291 -5.09 -1.93 -0.87
CA ASN A 291 -4.54 -0.74 -1.51
C ASN A 291 -4.33 0.39 -0.48
N THR A 292 -3.21 1.10 -0.59
CA THR A 292 -2.93 2.33 0.16
C THR A 292 -2.83 3.50 -0.80
N PHE A 293 -3.83 4.38 -0.81
CA PHE A 293 -3.85 5.58 -1.66
C PHE A 293 -3.83 6.84 -0.81
N VAL A 294 -2.81 7.68 -0.96
CA VAL A 294 -2.61 8.89 -0.19
C VAL A 294 -2.38 10.07 -1.13
N GLY A 295 -3.33 11.00 -1.20
CA GLY A 295 -3.30 12.16 -2.07
C GLY A 295 -4.62 12.34 -2.82
N THR A 296 -4.97 13.59 -3.13
CA THR A 296 -6.16 13.90 -3.92
C THR A 296 -6.07 13.22 -5.29
N SER A 297 -7.13 12.50 -5.65
CA SER A 297 -7.25 11.71 -6.88
C SER A 297 -6.17 10.63 -7.08
N SER A 298 -5.51 10.18 -6.01
CA SER A 298 -4.62 9.01 -6.06
C SER A 298 -5.43 7.74 -6.32
N GLY A 299 -5.02 6.93 -7.31
CA GLY A 299 -5.70 5.68 -7.67
C GLY A 299 -7.17 5.85 -8.07
N ILE A 300 -7.57 7.02 -8.59
CA ILE A 300 -9.00 7.35 -8.78
C ILE A 300 -9.73 6.36 -9.70
N ASN A 301 -9.05 5.86 -10.74
CA ASN A 301 -9.61 4.89 -11.70
C ASN A 301 -9.20 3.44 -11.40
N SER A 302 -8.56 3.16 -10.25
CA SER A 302 -8.27 1.79 -9.84
C SER A 302 -9.56 1.10 -9.45
N THR A 303 -10.12 0.25 -10.31
CA THR A 303 -11.43 -0.40 -10.10
C THR A 303 -11.32 -1.72 -9.32
N THR A 304 -10.55 -2.68 -9.83
CA THR A 304 -10.43 -4.03 -9.25
C THR A 304 -9.00 -4.37 -8.82
N ALA A 305 -8.08 -3.42 -8.95
CA ALA A 305 -6.67 -3.60 -8.69
C ALA A 305 -6.40 -3.81 -7.19
N SER A 306 -5.42 -4.65 -6.86
CA SER A 306 -5.09 -4.98 -5.47
C SER A 306 -3.61 -4.80 -5.18
N ALA A 307 -3.27 -4.68 -3.90
CA ALA A 307 -1.90 -4.59 -3.39
C ALA A 307 -1.09 -3.39 -3.91
N ASN A 308 -1.76 -2.28 -4.25
CA ASN A 308 -1.09 -1.07 -4.71
C ASN A 308 -0.80 -0.09 -3.58
N THR A 309 0.35 0.58 -3.63
CA THR A 309 0.69 1.73 -2.76
C THR A 309 0.91 2.96 -3.62
N PHE A 310 -0.04 3.89 -3.64
CA PHE A 310 0.03 5.15 -4.38
C PHE A 310 0.05 6.33 -3.41
N ILE A 311 1.11 7.13 -3.44
CA ILE A 311 1.30 8.26 -2.54
C ILE A 311 1.71 9.49 -3.36
N GLY A 312 0.82 10.47 -3.44
CA GLY A 312 1.00 11.73 -4.14
C GLY A 312 -0.27 12.19 -4.86
N TYR A 313 -0.32 13.48 -5.20
CA TYR A 313 -1.42 14.00 -6.03
C TYR A 313 -1.43 13.31 -7.39
N GLN A 314 -2.57 12.69 -7.73
CA GLN A 314 -2.76 11.92 -8.96
C GLN A 314 -1.75 10.78 -9.18
N ALA A 315 -1.16 10.21 -8.13
CA ALA A 315 -0.36 8.99 -8.25
C ALA A 315 -1.25 7.82 -8.70
N GLY A 316 -0.82 7.07 -9.71
CA GLY A 316 -1.57 5.93 -10.26
C GLY A 316 -2.97 6.28 -10.78
N TYR A 317 -3.19 7.51 -11.25
CA TYR A 317 -4.52 8.03 -11.60
C TYR A 317 -5.34 7.08 -12.49
N ASN A 318 -4.73 6.52 -13.56
CA ASN A 318 -5.37 5.57 -14.47
C ASN A 318 -5.08 4.09 -14.16
N SER A 319 -4.34 3.78 -13.10
CA SER A 319 -3.80 2.44 -12.89
C SER A 319 -4.85 1.45 -12.42
N THR A 320 -5.05 0.41 -13.22
CA THR A 320 -5.85 -0.79 -12.91
C THR A 320 -4.98 -2.04 -12.71
N GLY A 321 -3.65 -1.93 -12.84
CA GLY A 321 -2.72 -3.01 -12.56
C GLY A 321 -2.46 -3.20 -11.06
N ALA A 322 -1.98 -4.38 -10.67
CA ALA A 322 -1.81 -4.78 -9.28
C ALA A 322 -0.34 -4.68 -8.81
N SER A 323 -0.14 -4.72 -7.49
CA SER A 323 1.19 -4.81 -6.86
C SER A 323 2.16 -3.68 -7.24
N ASN A 324 1.65 -2.49 -7.55
CA ASN A 324 2.44 -1.34 -7.92
C ASN A 324 2.76 -0.46 -6.70
N THR A 325 3.96 0.13 -6.66
CA THR A 325 4.36 1.13 -5.67
C THR A 325 4.70 2.45 -6.36
N PHE A 326 3.80 3.44 -6.28
CA PHE A 326 3.97 4.76 -6.90
C PHE A 326 4.08 5.85 -5.82
N LEU A 327 5.18 6.61 -5.82
CA LEU A 327 5.45 7.66 -4.85
C LEU A 327 5.88 8.95 -5.53
N GLY A 328 4.99 9.95 -5.57
CA GLY A 328 5.25 11.29 -6.10
C GLY A 328 4.06 11.92 -6.82
N TYR A 329 4.21 13.17 -7.22
CA TYR A 329 3.23 13.87 -8.07
C TYR A 329 3.14 13.18 -9.44
N ARG A 330 1.93 12.75 -9.82
CA ARG A 330 1.63 12.11 -11.13
C ARG A 330 2.52 10.91 -11.49
N THR A 331 3.03 10.17 -10.51
CA THR A 331 3.76 8.93 -10.77
C THR A 331 2.84 7.85 -11.33
N GLY A 332 3.24 7.20 -12.43
CA GLY A 332 2.45 6.14 -13.06
C GLY A 332 1.08 6.61 -13.57
N TYR A 333 0.93 7.90 -13.88
CA TYR A 333 -0.36 8.53 -14.20
C TYR A 333 -1.11 7.88 -15.36
N ASN A 334 -0.38 7.40 -16.39
CA ASN A 334 -0.94 6.80 -17.61
C ASN A 334 -0.94 5.26 -17.61
N ILE A 335 -0.42 4.62 -16.56
CA ILE A 335 -0.44 3.16 -16.46
C ILE A 335 -1.90 2.73 -16.38
N THR A 336 -2.31 1.78 -17.20
CA THR A 336 -3.63 1.16 -17.20
C THR A 336 -3.53 -0.26 -16.66
N THR A 337 -2.85 -1.20 -17.33
CA THR A 337 -2.79 -2.62 -16.91
C THR A 337 -1.46 -3.06 -16.31
N GLY A 338 -0.41 -2.23 -16.42
CA GLY A 338 0.93 -2.54 -15.92
C GLY A 338 0.95 -2.85 -14.42
N SER A 339 1.60 -3.95 -14.04
CA SER A 339 1.66 -4.50 -12.68
C SER A 339 3.10 -4.69 -12.19
N ASN A 340 3.29 -4.84 -10.87
CA ASN A 340 4.58 -5.04 -10.22
C ASN A 340 5.61 -3.92 -10.46
N ASN A 341 5.17 -2.70 -10.76
CA ASN A 341 6.07 -1.58 -11.02
C ASN A 341 6.39 -0.81 -9.75
N ILE A 342 7.65 -0.40 -9.58
CA ILE A 342 8.10 0.53 -8.53
C ILE A 342 8.48 1.84 -9.21
N ILE A 343 7.71 2.91 -8.95
CA ILE A 343 7.90 4.21 -9.61
C ILE A 343 7.95 5.30 -8.55
N ILE A 344 9.14 5.87 -8.34
CA ILE A 344 9.41 6.82 -7.27
C ILE A 344 9.98 8.11 -7.88
N GLY A 345 9.30 9.22 -7.61
CA GLY A 345 9.72 10.57 -7.97
C GLY A 345 8.79 11.24 -9.00
N PRO A 346 8.64 12.57 -8.93
CA PRO A 346 7.58 13.28 -9.64
C PRO A 346 7.66 13.12 -11.17
N ASN A 347 6.48 12.97 -11.80
CA ASN A 347 6.27 12.75 -13.24
C ASN A 347 6.97 11.50 -13.81
N SER A 348 7.40 10.55 -12.98
CA SER A 348 8.01 9.30 -13.46
C SER A 348 6.98 8.28 -13.92
N GLY A 349 7.34 7.48 -14.92
CA GLY A 349 6.49 6.42 -15.46
C GLY A 349 5.24 6.89 -16.19
N THR A 350 5.22 8.15 -16.64
CA THR A 350 4.09 8.70 -17.42
C THR A 350 4.06 8.21 -18.86
N ALA A 351 5.16 7.62 -19.34
CA ALA A 351 5.25 7.04 -20.68
C ALA A 351 4.79 5.55 -20.74
N ILE A 352 4.60 4.89 -19.59
CA ILE A 352 4.17 3.49 -19.52
C ILE A 352 2.64 3.43 -19.48
N THR A 353 2.04 2.52 -20.25
CA THR A 353 0.63 2.16 -20.20
C THR A 353 0.42 0.74 -19.67
N ASP A 354 1.15 -0.27 -20.17
CA ASP A 354 0.90 -1.69 -19.87
C ASP A 354 2.15 -2.49 -19.40
N GLY A 355 3.31 -1.85 -19.32
CA GLY A 355 4.57 -2.48 -18.90
C GLY A 355 4.57 -3.03 -17.46
N ASN A 356 5.26 -4.15 -17.25
CA ASN A 356 5.33 -4.86 -15.97
C ASN A 356 6.74 -4.90 -15.39
N ASP A 357 6.84 -5.09 -14.07
CA ASP A 357 8.10 -5.39 -13.37
C ASP A 357 9.17 -4.29 -13.56
N ASN A 358 8.77 -3.05 -13.81
CA ASN A 358 9.69 -1.94 -14.05
C ASN A 358 10.04 -1.19 -12.77
N VAL A 359 11.28 -0.69 -12.69
CA VAL A 359 11.75 0.13 -11.57
C VAL A 359 12.23 1.48 -12.08
N LEU A 360 11.50 2.54 -11.76
CA LEU A 360 11.79 3.91 -12.17
C LEU A 360 12.00 4.79 -10.94
N MET A 361 13.17 5.41 -10.82
CA MET A 361 13.51 6.21 -9.63
C MET A 361 14.19 7.52 -10.01
N GLY A 362 13.56 8.65 -9.67
CA GLY A 362 14.06 10.00 -9.92
C GLY A 362 12.97 10.96 -10.38
N TYR A 363 13.34 12.20 -10.69
CA TYR A 363 12.45 13.14 -11.39
C TYR A 363 12.35 12.73 -12.86
N ASN A 364 11.13 12.58 -13.39
CA ASN A 364 10.90 12.29 -14.81
C ASN A 364 11.70 11.07 -15.32
N SER A 365 11.79 10.01 -14.50
CA SER A 365 12.37 8.72 -14.88
C SER A 365 11.34 7.95 -15.72
N GLN A 366 11.74 7.45 -16.89
CA GLN A 366 10.82 6.84 -17.85
C GLN A 366 11.29 5.45 -18.32
N ALA A 367 10.32 4.64 -18.73
CA ALA A 367 10.56 3.52 -19.63
C ALA A 367 9.71 3.73 -20.88
N ASP A 368 10.14 3.16 -21.99
CA ASP A 368 9.28 3.05 -23.18
C ASP A 368 8.10 2.14 -22.87
N ASP A 369 7.01 2.34 -23.61
CA ASP A 369 5.77 1.61 -23.39
C ASP A 369 5.94 0.10 -23.68
N GLY A 370 5.20 -0.74 -22.96
CA GLY A 370 5.28 -2.21 -23.10
C GLY A 370 6.56 -2.88 -22.60
N LEU A 371 7.52 -2.13 -22.05
CA LEU A 371 8.74 -2.73 -21.51
C LEU A 371 8.49 -3.54 -20.23
N GLN A 372 9.33 -4.57 -20.06
CA GLN A 372 9.31 -5.45 -18.90
C GLN A 372 10.70 -5.54 -18.27
N ASN A 373 10.75 -5.63 -16.93
CA ASN A 373 12.01 -5.71 -16.20
C ASN A 373 12.99 -4.61 -16.63
N ALA A 374 12.47 -3.40 -16.85
CA ALA A 374 13.23 -2.24 -17.28
C ALA A 374 13.48 -1.33 -16.08
N ILE A 375 14.75 -0.98 -15.86
CA ILE A 375 15.17 -0.20 -14.71
C ILE A 375 15.77 1.12 -15.20
N ALA A 376 15.24 2.24 -14.71
CA ALA A 376 15.80 3.56 -14.96
C ALA A 376 15.97 4.29 -13.62
N ILE A 377 17.19 4.70 -13.31
CA ILE A 377 17.52 5.38 -12.05
C ILE A 377 18.25 6.70 -12.37
N GLY A 378 17.78 7.78 -11.77
CA GLY A 378 18.31 9.13 -11.96
C GLY A 378 17.31 10.06 -12.67
N ALA A 379 17.50 11.36 -12.48
CA ALA A 379 16.65 12.37 -13.10
C ALA A 379 16.73 12.29 -14.63
N ASN A 380 15.57 12.34 -15.30
CA ASN A 380 15.43 12.24 -16.75
C ASN A 380 16.06 10.96 -17.35
N SER A 381 16.23 9.90 -16.56
CA SER A 381 16.64 8.59 -17.08
C SER A 381 15.54 8.01 -17.96
N ARG A 382 15.93 7.32 -19.04
CA ARG A 382 14.98 6.63 -19.92
C ARG A 382 15.54 5.29 -20.36
N VAL A 383 14.81 4.21 -20.09
CA VAL A 383 15.12 2.87 -20.58
C VAL A 383 14.26 2.53 -21.79
N ALA A 384 14.90 2.03 -22.85
CA ALA A 384 14.29 1.75 -24.16
C ALA A 384 14.34 0.26 -24.54
N ALA A 385 14.70 -0.61 -23.60
CA ALA A 385 14.75 -2.05 -23.79
C ALA A 385 14.38 -2.80 -22.51
N SER A 386 13.70 -3.93 -22.65
CA SER A 386 13.42 -4.84 -21.54
C SER A 386 14.72 -5.48 -21.03
N ASN A 387 14.74 -5.88 -19.76
CA ASN A 387 15.91 -6.48 -19.11
C ASN A 387 17.16 -5.58 -19.13
N ALA A 388 16.97 -4.27 -19.06
CA ALA A 388 18.06 -3.29 -19.08
C ALA A 388 18.00 -2.37 -17.86
N LEU A 389 19.17 -2.01 -17.35
CA LEU A 389 19.36 -0.96 -16.35
C LEU A 389 20.00 0.25 -17.02
N ILE A 390 19.33 1.40 -16.92
CA ILE A 390 19.85 2.70 -17.33
C ILE A 390 20.04 3.59 -16.11
N LEU A 391 21.24 4.16 -15.99
CA LEU A 391 21.55 5.19 -15.00
C LEU A 391 21.59 6.54 -15.74
N GLY A 392 20.63 7.42 -15.46
CA GLY A 392 20.41 8.67 -16.20
C GLY A 392 21.33 9.82 -15.80
N ASN A 393 21.10 11.00 -16.39
CA ASN A 393 21.84 12.25 -16.15
C ASN A 393 23.37 12.11 -16.06
N GLN A 394 23.96 11.31 -16.95
CA GLN A 394 25.41 11.13 -16.99
C GLN A 394 26.00 10.68 -15.64
N VAL A 395 25.29 9.84 -14.88
CA VAL A 395 25.80 9.26 -13.63
C VAL A 395 27.11 8.48 -13.86
N ASN A 396 28.03 8.61 -12.91
CA ASN A 396 29.22 7.77 -12.78
C ASN A 396 28.98 6.72 -11.69
N VAL A 397 29.37 5.48 -11.96
CA VAL A 397 29.23 4.35 -11.03
C VAL A 397 30.58 4.07 -10.39
N GLY A 398 30.66 4.24 -9.07
CA GLY A 398 31.82 3.88 -8.27
C GLY A 398 31.59 2.56 -7.53
N ILE A 399 32.48 1.59 -7.71
CA ILE A 399 32.53 0.36 -6.93
C ILE A 399 33.82 0.42 -6.10
N GLY A 400 33.68 0.62 -4.78
CA GLY A 400 34.82 0.84 -3.88
C GLY A 400 35.34 2.28 -3.85
N THR A 401 34.70 3.22 -4.56
CA THR A 401 34.99 4.66 -4.52
C THR A 401 33.71 5.48 -4.38
N SER A 402 33.74 6.56 -3.60
CA SER A 402 32.61 7.50 -3.43
C SER A 402 32.66 8.69 -4.40
N ALA A 403 33.75 8.85 -5.15
CA ALA A 403 33.96 9.97 -6.09
C ALA A 403 34.48 9.47 -7.45
N PRO A 404 33.71 8.64 -8.18
CA PRO A 404 34.15 8.11 -9.46
C PRO A 404 34.29 9.23 -10.51
N VAL A 405 35.44 9.29 -11.16
CA VAL A 405 35.73 10.25 -12.25
C VAL A 405 35.42 9.65 -13.62
N ASN A 406 35.37 8.33 -13.72
CA ASN A 406 34.97 7.59 -14.91
C ASN A 406 33.52 7.09 -14.83
N ARG A 407 32.93 6.77 -15.99
CA ARG A 407 31.56 6.22 -16.09
C ARG A 407 31.35 4.99 -15.21
N LEU A 408 32.34 4.10 -15.21
CA LEU A 408 32.44 2.96 -14.31
C LEU A 408 33.85 2.95 -13.77
N GLU A 409 33.98 3.05 -12.45
CA GLU A 409 35.26 3.03 -11.76
C GLU A 409 35.21 1.97 -10.67
N VAL A 410 36.09 0.97 -10.78
CA VAL A 410 36.23 -0.11 -9.81
C VAL A 410 37.56 0.06 -9.10
N VAL A 411 37.52 0.30 -7.79
CA VAL A 411 38.70 0.50 -6.95
C VAL A 411 38.77 -0.64 -5.94
N SER A 412 39.77 -1.50 -6.10
CA SER A 412 40.06 -2.57 -5.12
C SER A 412 40.82 -2.02 -3.92
N GLN A 413 40.49 -2.51 -2.72
CA GLN A 413 41.23 -2.19 -1.49
C GLN A 413 42.59 -2.92 -1.41
N SER A 414 42.77 -3.99 -2.19
CA SER A 414 44.00 -4.75 -2.24
C SER A 414 44.88 -4.26 -3.41
N PRO A 415 46.13 -3.82 -3.15
CA PRO A 415 47.04 -3.39 -4.21
C PRO A 415 47.19 -4.46 -5.30
N ASN A 416 47.36 -4.02 -6.55
CA ASN A 416 47.58 -4.88 -7.71
C ASN A 416 46.42 -5.84 -8.06
N THR A 417 45.19 -5.54 -7.63
CA THR A 417 44.00 -6.32 -8.01
C THR A 417 42.97 -5.41 -8.67
N SER A 418 42.39 -5.84 -9.80
CA SER A 418 41.40 -5.04 -10.53
C SER A 418 40.02 -5.00 -9.86
N GLY A 419 39.71 -6.00 -9.04
CA GLY A 419 38.35 -6.25 -8.52
C GLY A 419 37.38 -6.80 -9.58
N LEU A 420 37.81 -6.97 -10.83
CA LEU A 420 37.00 -7.50 -11.93
C LEU A 420 37.38 -8.95 -12.23
N THR A 421 36.43 -9.87 -12.06
CA THR A 421 36.59 -11.30 -12.36
C THR A 421 35.49 -11.76 -13.33
N LEU A 422 35.88 -12.46 -14.40
CA LEU A 422 34.96 -13.06 -15.38
C LEU A 422 34.82 -14.57 -15.13
N THR A 423 34.10 -14.95 -14.07
CA THR A 423 34.13 -16.31 -13.49
C THR A 423 33.89 -17.47 -14.47
N ASN A 424 33.04 -17.28 -15.49
CA ASN A 424 32.72 -18.32 -16.48
C ASN A 424 33.47 -18.19 -17.81
N LEU A 425 34.31 -17.17 -17.97
CA LEU A 425 35.17 -17.02 -19.14
C LEU A 425 36.52 -17.67 -18.83
N THR A 426 36.67 -18.91 -19.28
CA THR A 426 37.85 -19.74 -19.00
C THR A 426 38.67 -19.97 -20.26
N ALA A 427 39.84 -20.60 -20.14
CA ALA A 427 40.63 -21.02 -21.29
C ALA A 427 39.88 -21.99 -22.24
N SER A 428 38.83 -22.65 -21.74
CA SER A 428 37.97 -23.55 -22.53
C SER A 428 36.83 -22.83 -23.25
N SER A 429 36.66 -21.51 -23.05
CA SER A 429 35.60 -20.74 -23.69
C SER A 429 35.91 -20.57 -25.19
N PRO A 430 35.04 -21.06 -26.09
CA PRO A 430 35.29 -20.99 -27.53
C PRO A 430 35.21 -19.54 -28.03
N THR A 431 36.17 -19.14 -28.88
CA THR A 431 36.12 -17.84 -29.56
C THR A 431 35.09 -17.89 -30.69
N THR A 432 34.09 -17.01 -30.66
CA THR A 432 33.05 -16.94 -31.71
C THR A 432 33.44 -16.05 -32.88
N ARG A 433 34.46 -15.19 -32.71
CA ARG A 433 34.95 -14.26 -33.73
C ARG A 433 36.47 -14.14 -33.62
N THR A 434 37.17 -14.14 -34.75
CA THR A 434 38.60 -13.87 -34.80
C THR A 434 38.85 -12.36 -34.78
N THR A 435 39.67 -11.91 -33.84
CA THR A 435 40.11 -10.51 -33.72
C THR A 435 41.57 -10.50 -33.29
N ASP A 436 42.36 -9.58 -33.83
CA ASP A 436 43.72 -9.29 -33.38
C ASP A 436 43.76 -8.15 -32.35
N GLN A 437 42.60 -7.60 -32.00
CA GLN A 437 42.41 -6.54 -31.02
C GLN A 437 42.02 -7.10 -29.66
N PHE A 438 42.62 -6.58 -28.58
CA PHE A 438 42.32 -6.94 -27.20
C PHE A 438 42.24 -5.69 -26.31
N LEU A 439 41.52 -5.79 -25.18
CA LEU A 439 41.52 -4.75 -24.15
C LEU A 439 42.70 -4.99 -23.21
N THR A 440 43.43 -3.92 -22.87
CA THR A 440 44.51 -3.90 -21.88
C THR A 440 44.41 -2.61 -21.07
N VAL A 441 45.33 -2.41 -20.12
CA VAL A 441 45.40 -1.19 -19.29
C VAL A 441 46.69 -0.40 -19.56
N SER A 442 46.64 0.92 -19.42
CA SER A 442 47.81 1.82 -19.43
C SER A 442 48.58 1.79 -18.09
N GLU A 443 49.70 2.53 -18.00
CA GLU A 443 50.44 2.75 -16.75
C GLU A 443 49.63 3.47 -15.66
N THR A 444 48.54 4.15 -16.05
CA THR A 444 47.60 4.83 -15.15
C THR A 444 46.34 4.00 -14.87
N GLY A 445 46.22 2.80 -15.44
CA GLY A 445 45.07 1.90 -15.24
C GLY A 445 43.88 2.13 -16.19
N GLU A 446 44.01 3.01 -17.19
CA GLU A 446 42.95 3.26 -18.18
C GLU A 446 42.80 2.08 -19.14
N VAL A 447 41.56 1.68 -19.43
CA VAL A 447 41.27 0.61 -20.39
C VAL A 447 41.50 1.11 -21.82
N ILE A 448 42.44 0.49 -22.53
CA ILE A 448 42.81 0.82 -23.89
C ILE A 448 42.67 -0.40 -24.81
N LYS A 449 42.43 -0.14 -26.10
CA LYS A 449 42.41 -1.18 -27.12
C LYS A 449 43.80 -1.33 -27.74
N ALA A 450 44.37 -2.52 -27.65
CA ALA A 450 45.63 -2.88 -28.28
C ALA A 450 45.40 -3.82 -29.47
N ARG A 451 46.41 -3.96 -30.33
CA ARG A 451 46.46 -4.91 -31.46
C ARG A 451 47.83 -5.56 -31.48
N TYR A 452 47.90 -6.84 -31.86
CA TYR A 452 49.17 -7.48 -32.19
C TYR A 452 49.75 -6.90 -33.49
N GLN A 453 50.51 -5.82 -33.40
CA GLN A 453 51.39 -5.35 -34.47
C GLN A 453 52.82 -5.33 -33.94
N LEU A 454 53.69 -6.12 -34.60
CA LEU A 454 55.14 -5.95 -34.47
C LEU A 454 55.48 -4.58 -35.06
N ARG A 455 55.75 -3.60 -34.19
CA ARG A 455 56.24 -2.29 -34.58
C ARG A 455 57.67 -2.16 -34.10
N ILE A 456 58.57 -1.88 -35.04
CA ILE A 456 59.89 -1.34 -34.73
C ILE A 456 59.78 0.16 -34.55
N ASN A 457 60.53 0.73 -33.61
CA ASN A 457 60.53 2.17 -33.36
C ASN A 457 61.49 2.89 -34.31
N ASN A 458 62.53 2.20 -34.77
CA ASN A 458 63.54 2.72 -35.68
C ASN A 458 63.88 1.68 -36.75
N PRO A 459 64.03 2.04 -38.03
CA PRO A 459 64.54 1.14 -39.07
C PRO A 459 65.85 0.41 -38.69
N SER A 460 66.71 1.00 -37.86
CA SER A 460 67.94 0.36 -37.38
C SER A 460 67.72 -0.86 -36.47
N GLU A 461 66.49 -1.04 -35.96
CA GLU A 461 66.09 -2.20 -35.15
C GLU A 461 65.67 -3.40 -36.04
N TRP A 462 65.64 -3.23 -37.36
CA TRP A 462 65.38 -4.30 -38.33
C TRP A 462 66.67 -4.76 -39.02
N SER A 463 66.68 -6.01 -39.48
CA SER A 463 67.89 -6.79 -39.74
C SER A 463 68.73 -6.41 -40.97
N ASP A 464 68.29 -5.52 -41.86
CA ASP A 464 68.90 -5.33 -43.21
C ASP A 464 70.41 -4.95 -43.22
N ASN A 465 71.05 -4.77 -42.07
CA ASN A 465 72.48 -4.53 -41.90
C ASN A 465 73.39 -5.70 -42.31
N VAL A 466 72.93 -6.95 -42.27
CA VAL A 466 73.78 -8.13 -42.55
C VAL A 466 74.31 -8.14 -43.99
N PHE A 467 73.56 -7.55 -44.92
CA PHE A 467 73.96 -7.43 -46.32
C PHE A 467 74.80 -6.18 -46.64
N SER A 468 75.11 -5.35 -45.65
CA SER A 468 75.96 -4.18 -45.87
C SER A 468 77.40 -4.60 -46.23
N PRO A 469 78.09 -3.90 -47.15
CA PRO A 469 79.51 -4.14 -47.42
C PRO A 469 80.42 -3.99 -46.20
N SER A 470 79.97 -3.27 -45.17
CA SER A 470 80.70 -3.06 -43.91
C SER A 470 80.42 -4.15 -42.86
N TYR A 471 79.49 -5.07 -43.11
CA TYR A 471 79.13 -6.12 -42.15
C TYR A 471 80.21 -7.19 -42.08
N GLN A 472 80.72 -7.43 -40.88
CA GLN A 472 81.74 -8.45 -40.66
C GLN A 472 81.09 -9.78 -40.30
N LEU A 473 80.83 -10.61 -41.32
CA LEU A 473 80.36 -11.98 -41.12
C LEU A 473 81.42 -12.79 -40.35
N ARG A 474 81.06 -13.30 -39.17
CA ARG A 474 81.95 -14.15 -38.36
C ARG A 474 82.31 -15.41 -39.16
N SER A 475 83.48 -16.00 -38.96
CA SER A 475 83.76 -17.31 -39.57
C SER A 475 82.91 -18.41 -38.93
N LEU A 476 82.56 -19.46 -39.69
CA LEU A 476 81.87 -20.64 -39.13
C LEU A 476 82.67 -21.29 -37.99
N SER A 477 83.99 -21.23 -38.03
CA SER A 477 84.86 -21.70 -36.94
C SER A 477 84.69 -20.89 -35.65
N SER A 478 84.57 -19.56 -35.75
CA SER A 478 84.32 -18.68 -34.61
C SER A 478 82.91 -18.88 -34.05
N VAL A 479 81.92 -19.06 -34.91
CA VAL A 479 80.54 -19.35 -34.50
C VAL A 479 80.47 -20.71 -33.78
N ALA A 480 81.12 -21.75 -34.31
CA ALA A 480 81.16 -23.07 -33.67
C ALA A 480 81.80 -23.00 -32.27
N ALA A 481 82.94 -22.31 -32.12
CA ALA A 481 83.58 -22.11 -30.83
C ALA A 481 82.68 -21.38 -29.82
N TYR A 482 81.90 -20.39 -30.29
CA TYR A 482 80.93 -19.70 -29.45
C TYR A 482 79.79 -20.63 -29.01
N ILE A 483 79.23 -21.41 -29.92
CA ILE A 483 78.17 -22.39 -29.59
C ILE A 483 78.70 -23.42 -28.59
N ASP A 484 79.93 -23.90 -28.77
CA ASP A 484 80.54 -24.86 -27.85
C ASP A 484 80.69 -24.28 -26.44
N GLN A 485 81.04 -22.99 -26.32
CA GLN A 485 81.23 -22.30 -25.05
C GLN A 485 79.92 -21.90 -24.37
N TYR A 486 78.96 -21.32 -25.12
CA TYR A 486 77.78 -20.65 -24.56
C TYR A 486 76.46 -21.39 -24.82
N LYS A 487 76.46 -22.44 -25.65
CA LYS A 487 75.29 -23.28 -25.98
C LYS A 487 74.12 -22.56 -26.65
N HIS A 488 74.35 -21.36 -27.17
CA HIS A 488 73.39 -20.61 -27.99
C HIS A 488 74.12 -19.85 -29.10
N LEU A 489 73.37 -19.31 -30.07
CA LEU A 489 73.93 -18.50 -31.16
C LEU A 489 74.37 -17.12 -30.63
N PRO A 490 75.42 -16.52 -31.21
CA PRO A 490 75.80 -15.15 -30.91
C PRO A 490 74.63 -14.17 -31.13
N GLY A 491 74.34 -13.34 -30.12
CA GLY A 491 73.27 -12.34 -30.15
C GLY A 491 71.89 -12.86 -29.72
N ILE A 492 71.69 -14.18 -29.64
CA ILE A 492 70.48 -14.78 -29.08
C ILE A 492 70.68 -14.95 -27.56
N PRO A 493 69.79 -14.45 -26.69
CA PRO A 493 69.87 -14.65 -25.25
C PRO A 493 69.84 -16.13 -24.84
N SER A 494 70.44 -16.48 -23.70
CA SER A 494 70.39 -17.85 -23.18
C SER A 494 68.99 -18.20 -22.65
N ALA A 495 68.69 -19.49 -22.54
CA ALA A 495 67.41 -19.96 -21.99
C ALA A 495 67.20 -19.46 -20.54
N GLU A 496 68.26 -19.44 -19.73
CA GLU A 496 68.23 -18.94 -18.36
C GLU A 496 67.95 -17.44 -18.30
N GLN A 497 68.52 -16.67 -19.24
CA GLN A 497 68.26 -15.24 -19.33
C GLN A 497 66.79 -14.96 -19.68
N ILE A 498 66.24 -15.66 -20.68
CA ILE A 498 64.84 -15.50 -21.09
C ILE A 498 63.88 -15.88 -19.95
N ALA A 499 64.16 -16.98 -19.23
CA ALA A 499 63.32 -17.43 -18.12
C ALA A 499 63.27 -16.42 -16.96
N LYS A 500 64.34 -15.63 -16.75
CA LYS A 500 64.43 -14.67 -15.65
C LYS A 500 63.95 -13.28 -16.03
N GLU A 501 64.28 -12.81 -17.22
CA GLU A 501 64.11 -11.42 -17.64
C GLU A 501 62.94 -11.23 -18.62
N GLY A 502 62.44 -12.32 -19.23
CA GLY A 502 61.57 -12.24 -20.40
C GLY A 502 62.33 -11.76 -21.65
N ILE A 503 61.65 -11.73 -22.79
CA ILE A 503 62.24 -11.23 -24.04
C ILE A 503 61.21 -10.42 -24.81
N ASP A 504 61.64 -9.29 -25.36
CA ASP A 504 60.83 -8.49 -26.27
C ASP A 504 60.63 -9.26 -27.58
N LEU A 505 59.36 -9.50 -27.96
CA LEU A 505 59.02 -10.30 -29.14
C LEU A 505 59.44 -9.64 -30.46
N VAL A 506 59.45 -8.30 -30.53
CA VAL A 506 59.93 -7.54 -31.69
C VAL A 506 61.44 -7.74 -31.82
N LYS A 507 62.17 -7.55 -30.71
CA LYS A 507 63.62 -7.74 -30.68
C LYS A 507 64.02 -9.17 -31.05
N MET A 508 63.31 -10.17 -30.51
CA MET A 508 63.57 -11.57 -30.84
C MET A 508 63.34 -11.87 -32.33
N ASN A 509 62.24 -11.38 -32.91
CA ASN A 509 61.98 -11.56 -34.34
C ASN A 509 63.02 -10.86 -35.22
N ALA A 510 63.48 -9.68 -34.85
CA ALA A 510 64.55 -8.97 -35.57
C ALA A 510 65.89 -9.73 -35.50
N THR A 511 66.28 -10.20 -34.31
CA THR A 511 67.53 -10.98 -34.14
C THR A 511 67.44 -12.35 -34.84
N LEU A 512 66.28 -12.99 -34.86
CA LEU A 512 66.08 -14.22 -35.63
C LEU A 512 66.27 -13.97 -37.13
N LEU A 513 65.75 -12.85 -37.67
CA LEU A 513 65.96 -12.47 -39.07
C LEU A 513 67.46 -12.24 -39.36
N GLU A 514 68.20 -11.62 -38.44
CA GLU A 514 69.66 -11.43 -38.56
C GLU A 514 70.40 -12.76 -38.70
N LYS A 515 70.05 -13.76 -37.88
CA LYS A 515 70.67 -15.09 -37.98
C LYS A 515 70.30 -15.80 -39.29
N VAL A 516 69.10 -15.58 -39.83
CA VAL A 516 68.68 -16.13 -41.13
C VAL A 516 69.49 -15.48 -42.27
N GLU A 517 69.76 -14.18 -42.21
CA GLU A 517 70.58 -13.48 -43.20
C GLU A 517 72.06 -13.92 -43.14
N GLU A 518 72.63 -14.08 -41.94
CA GLU A 518 73.99 -14.63 -41.76
C GLU A 518 74.09 -16.04 -42.35
N LEU A 519 73.09 -16.91 -42.07
CA LEU A 519 73.00 -18.25 -42.64
C LEU A 519 72.93 -18.23 -44.17
N THR A 520 72.25 -17.25 -44.74
CA THR A 520 72.15 -17.06 -46.19
C THR A 520 73.51 -16.72 -46.78
N LEU A 521 74.28 -15.83 -46.15
CA LEU A 521 75.66 -15.53 -46.57
C LEU A 521 76.58 -16.75 -46.48
N TYR A 522 76.49 -17.53 -45.40
CA TYR A 522 77.24 -18.79 -45.29
C TYR A 522 76.88 -19.77 -46.41
N SER A 523 75.60 -19.88 -46.76
CA SER A 523 75.13 -20.77 -47.83
C SER A 523 75.63 -20.32 -49.20
N ILE A 524 75.64 -19.01 -49.49
CA ILE A 524 76.23 -18.46 -50.71
C ILE A 524 77.73 -18.77 -50.78
N GLN A 525 78.44 -18.61 -49.66
CA GLN A 525 79.86 -18.92 -49.58
C GLN A 525 80.12 -20.43 -49.79
N GLN A 526 79.25 -21.28 -49.24
CA GLN A 526 79.30 -22.73 -49.42
C GLN A 526 79.05 -23.12 -50.88
N ASP A 527 78.04 -22.54 -51.55
CA ASP A 527 77.75 -22.79 -52.96
C ASP A 527 78.93 -22.40 -53.87
N LYS A 528 79.54 -21.22 -53.63
CA LYS A 528 80.77 -20.81 -54.34
C LYS A 528 81.90 -21.82 -54.15
N THR A 529 82.06 -22.35 -52.94
CA THR A 529 83.08 -23.36 -52.63
C THR A 529 82.78 -24.68 -53.35
N ILE A 530 81.52 -25.12 -53.38
CA ILE A 530 81.08 -26.31 -54.10
C ILE A 530 81.30 -26.16 -55.60
N GLN A 531 80.97 -25.00 -56.19
CA GLN A 531 81.21 -24.73 -57.60
C GLN A 531 82.70 -24.77 -57.96
N ALA A 532 83.56 -24.17 -57.12
CA ALA A 532 85.01 -24.24 -57.29
C ALA A 532 85.54 -25.68 -57.20
N GLN A 533 85.07 -26.46 -56.21
CA GLN A 533 85.42 -27.88 -56.09
C GLN A 533 84.92 -28.72 -57.27
N GLN A 534 83.75 -28.43 -57.83
CA GLN A 534 83.23 -29.11 -59.02
C GLN A 534 84.08 -28.81 -60.27
N GLN A 535 84.55 -27.57 -60.43
CA GLN A 535 85.48 -27.20 -61.50
C GLN A 535 86.81 -27.95 -61.37
N GLU A 536 87.38 -27.98 -60.16
CA GLU A 536 88.61 -28.72 -59.87
C GLU A 536 88.44 -30.23 -60.13
N LEU A 537 87.31 -30.80 -59.71
CA LEU A 537 86.98 -32.21 -59.96
C LEU A 537 86.82 -32.52 -61.45
N GLN A 538 86.31 -31.58 -62.27
CA GLN A 538 86.25 -31.75 -63.71
C GLN A 538 87.64 -31.77 -64.35
N ILE A 539 88.54 -30.88 -63.91
CA ILE A 539 89.93 -30.83 -64.37
C ILE A 539 90.63 -32.16 -64.05
N VAL A 540 90.55 -32.63 -62.80
CA VAL A 540 91.15 -33.90 -62.37
C VAL A 540 90.56 -35.10 -63.15
N LYS A 541 89.26 -35.09 -63.45
CA LYS A 541 88.63 -36.15 -64.27
C LYS A 541 89.12 -36.13 -65.73
N GLN A 542 89.35 -34.95 -66.31
CA GLN A 542 89.93 -34.83 -67.65
C GLN A 542 91.36 -35.37 -67.69
N GLU A 543 92.19 -35.00 -66.73
CA GLU A 543 93.57 -35.50 -66.60
C GLU A 543 93.59 -37.03 -66.45
N GLN A 544 92.72 -37.61 -65.62
CA GLN A 544 92.60 -39.07 -65.50
C GLN A 544 92.14 -39.76 -66.79
N ALA A 545 91.26 -39.11 -67.57
CA ALA A 545 90.80 -39.64 -68.85
C ALA A 545 91.91 -39.63 -69.91
N GLU A 546 92.72 -38.57 -69.95
CA GLU A 546 93.93 -38.51 -70.80
C GLU A 546 94.95 -39.57 -70.39
N LEU A 547 95.23 -39.71 -69.10
CA LEU A 547 96.15 -40.72 -68.59
C LEU A 547 95.69 -42.14 -68.96
N LYS A 548 94.39 -42.44 -68.84
CA LYS A 548 93.81 -43.71 -69.30
C LYS A 548 93.92 -43.91 -70.82
N ARG A 549 93.80 -42.85 -71.62
CA ARG A 549 94.00 -42.90 -73.08
C ARG A 549 95.45 -43.24 -73.43
N LEU A 550 96.41 -42.58 -72.80
CA LEU A 550 97.84 -42.86 -72.95
C LEU A 550 98.19 -44.30 -72.53
N LEU A 551 97.65 -44.75 -71.40
CA LEU A 551 97.85 -46.13 -70.91
C LEU A 551 97.27 -47.18 -71.89
N ASN A 552 96.08 -46.94 -72.44
CA ASN A 552 95.47 -47.82 -73.44
C ASN A 552 96.21 -47.81 -74.79
N GLN A 553 96.87 -46.70 -75.16
CA GLN A 553 97.74 -46.65 -76.35
C GLN A 553 99.02 -47.47 -76.14
N LEU A 554 99.61 -47.44 -74.94
CA LEU A 554 100.76 -48.27 -74.56
C LEU A 554 100.41 -49.76 -74.50
N LEU A 555 99.22 -50.12 -74.01
CA LEU A 555 98.75 -51.52 -73.93
C LEU A 555 98.40 -52.14 -75.29
N LYS A 556 98.05 -51.33 -76.31
CA LYS A 556 97.80 -51.79 -77.69
C LYS A 556 99.08 -51.94 -78.55
N GLN A 557 100.25 -51.58 -78.02
CA GLN A 557 101.56 -51.73 -78.67
C GLN A 557 102.32 -52.99 -78.25
N LYS A 558 101.65 -53.96 -77.61
CA LYS A 558 102.07 -55.35 -77.47
C LYS A 558 101.05 -56.24 -78.16
#